data_AF-C2E6Z2-F1
#
_entry.id   AF-C2E6Z2-F1
#
_cell.length_a   1.000
_cell.length_b   1.000
_cell.length_c   1.000
_cell.angle_alpha   90.00
_cell.angle_beta   90.00
_cell.angle_gamma   90.00
#
_symmetry.space_group_name_H-M   'P 1'
#
loop_
_entity.id
_entity.type
_entity.pdbx_description
1 polymer ?
#
loop_
_entity_poly.entity_id
_entity_poly.type
_entity_poly.pdbx_seq_one_letter_code
_entity_poly.pdbx_strand_id
1 'polypeptide(L)'
;MTRKKKKQKPRIKYNTEVQYYRGIPFRLIEYTQKHFDRLRAKRFLLNPDVETEYRTQNFWIPNCYLEEDGTLKSNVFVDWIFVKCVKANKFKYAGLEIPDWMRGKL
;
A
#
# COMPACT_ATOMS: atom_id res chain seq x y z
N MET A 1 38.50 -16.66 7.14
CA MET A 1 37.33 -16.19 6.36
C MET A 1 37.01 -14.74 6.76
N THR A 2 37.37 -13.76 5.93
CA THR A 2 37.13 -12.34 6.21
C THR A 2 35.66 -12.01 5.92
N ARG A 3 34.88 -11.70 6.97
CA ARG A 3 33.48 -11.25 6.85
C ARG A 3 33.47 -9.92 6.07
N LYS A 4 33.08 -9.96 4.79
CA LYS A 4 32.91 -8.74 3.97
C LYS A 4 32.04 -7.75 4.75
N LYS A 5 32.54 -6.53 4.99
CA LYS A 5 31.75 -5.44 5.58
C LYS A 5 30.52 -5.23 4.69
N LYS A 6 29.31 -5.34 5.27
CA LYS A 6 28.07 -5.03 4.55
C LYS A 6 28.14 -3.56 4.13
N LYS A 7 28.11 -3.29 2.83
CA LYS A 7 27.96 -1.92 2.32
C LYS A 7 26.68 -1.34 2.91
N GLN A 8 26.76 -0.18 3.54
CA GLN A 8 25.59 0.55 4.03
C GLN A 8 24.77 0.94 2.80
N LYS A 9 23.55 0.41 2.65
CA LYS A 9 22.64 0.88 1.60
C LYS A 9 22.26 2.33 1.91
N PRO A 10 22.13 3.21 0.90
CA PRO A 10 21.59 4.54 1.11
C PRO A 10 20.18 4.43 1.70
N ARG A 11 19.84 5.34 2.62
CA ARG A 11 18.50 5.39 3.21
C ARG A 11 17.53 5.87 2.13
N ILE A 12 16.61 5.00 1.72
CA ILE A 12 15.54 5.37 0.79
C ILE A 12 14.56 6.28 1.56
N LYS A 13 14.23 7.43 0.98
CA LYS A 13 13.12 8.27 1.47
C LYS A 13 11.84 7.71 0.88
N TYR A 14 10.94 7.23 1.74
CA TYR A 14 9.68 6.62 1.31
C TYR A 14 8.60 7.68 1.02
N ASN A 15 7.74 7.39 0.06
CA ASN A 15 6.58 8.22 -0.25
C ASN A 15 5.45 7.95 0.74
N THR A 16 5.32 8.84 1.73
CA THR A 16 4.24 8.84 2.73
C THR A 16 3.11 9.80 2.39
N GLU A 17 3.09 10.37 1.19
CA GLU A 17 1.95 11.18 0.72
C GLU A 17 0.77 10.29 0.34
N VAL A 18 -0.42 10.89 0.23
CA VAL A 18 -1.61 10.18 -0.26
C VAL A 18 -1.47 9.91 -1.75
N GLN A 19 -1.68 8.65 -2.11
CA GLN A 19 -1.72 8.15 -3.47
C GLN A 19 -3.15 7.76 -3.83
N TYR A 20 -3.45 7.76 -5.13
CA TYR A 20 -4.79 7.45 -5.63
C TYR A 20 -4.72 6.36 -6.69
N TYR A 21 -5.58 5.34 -6.55
CA TYR A 21 -5.81 4.35 -7.60
C TYR A 21 -7.28 4.35 -7.98
N ARG A 22 -7.59 4.81 -9.20
CA ARG A 22 -8.98 4.92 -9.71
C ARG A 22 -9.93 5.61 -8.71
N GLY A 23 -9.44 6.69 -8.08
CA GLY A 23 -10.17 7.47 -7.08
C GLY A 23 -10.08 6.95 -5.64
N ILE A 24 -9.47 5.79 -5.39
CA ILE A 24 -9.33 5.23 -4.04
C ILE A 24 -8.06 5.82 -3.37
N PRO A 25 -8.20 6.57 -2.26
CA PRO A 25 -7.07 7.13 -1.54
C PRO A 25 -6.38 6.09 -0.64
N PHE A 26 -5.05 6.08 -0.63
CA PHE A 26 -4.25 5.26 0.27
C PHE A 26 -2.88 5.89 0.56
N ARG A 27 -2.26 5.53 1.69
CA ARG A 27 -0.94 6.04 2.09
C ARG A 27 -0.03 4.91 2.57
N LEU A 28 1.25 4.97 2.23
CA LEU A 28 2.24 4.02 2.72
C LEU A 28 2.43 4.14 4.23
N ILE A 29 2.50 3.01 4.92
CA ILE A 29 2.90 2.97 6.34
C ILE A 29 4.42 2.75 6.37
N GLU A 30 5.17 3.80 6.71
CA GLU A 30 6.62 3.73 6.80
C GLU A 30 7.07 2.87 7.99
N TYR A 31 7.93 1.89 7.70
CA TYR A 31 8.68 1.12 8.69
C TYR A 31 10.18 1.35 8.50
N THR A 32 11.01 0.63 9.26
CA THR A 32 12.48 0.70 9.06
C THR A 32 12.90 0.14 7.71
N GLN A 33 13.98 0.66 7.11
CA GLN A 33 14.56 0.14 5.87
C GLN A 33 14.82 -1.38 5.95
N LYS A 34 15.34 -1.85 7.08
CA LYS A 34 15.59 -3.28 7.34
C LYS A 34 14.29 -4.10 7.29
N HIS A 35 13.17 -3.53 7.73
CA HIS A 35 11.86 -4.17 7.66
C HIS A 35 11.37 -4.26 6.21
N PHE A 36 11.56 -3.23 5.38
CA PHE A 36 11.18 -3.29 3.97
C PHE A 36 12.10 -4.19 3.13
N ASP A 37 13.39 -4.19 3.40
CA ASP A 37 14.37 -5.02 2.68
C ASP A 37 14.06 -6.52 2.76
N ARG A 38 13.38 -6.98 3.83
CA ARG A 38 12.99 -8.39 4.00
C ARG A 38 11.62 -8.73 3.38
N LEU A 39 10.79 -7.73 3.05
CA LEU A 39 9.42 -7.94 2.60
C LEU A 39 9.31 -7.82 1.08
N ARG A 40 8.48 -8.68 0.49
CA ARG A 40 8.14 -8.66 -0.95
C ARG A 40 6.96 -7.75 -1.27
N ALA A 41 6.47 -7.00 -0.29
CA ALA A 41 5.34 -6.10 -0.38
C ALA A 41 5.49 -4.96 0.62
N LYS A 42 4.80 -3.85 0.38
CA LYS A 42 4.66 -2.74 1.33
C LYS A 42 3.22 -2.64 1.84
N ARG A 43 3.06 -2.15 3.07
CA ARG A 43 1.76 -2.02 3.74
C ARG A 43 1.24 -0.60 3.58
N PHE A 44 -0.02 -0.47 3.22
CA PHE A 44 -0.70 0.79 3.01
C PHE A 44 -1.93 0.88 3.91
N LEU A 45 -2.25 2.11 4.30
CA LEU A 45 -3.47 2.51 4.97
C LEU A 45 -4.47 2.97 3.91
N LEU A 46 -5.65 2.38 3.92
CA LEU A 46 -6.79 2.77 3.09
C LEU A 46 -7.48 3.99 3.70
N ASN A 47 -7.85 4.96 2.87
CA ASN A 47 -8.53 6.19 3.27
C ASN A 47 -7.87 6.94 4.45
N PRO A 48 -6.59 7.33 4.32
CA PRO A 48 -5.76 7.77 5.44
C PRO A 48 -6.19 9.09 6.10
N ASP A 49 -6.99 9.92 5.41
CA ASP A 49 -7.37 11.25 5.87
C ASP A 49 -8.78 11.33 6.49
N VAL A 50 -9.50 10.20 6.55
CA VAL A 50 -10.85 10.15 7.12
C VAL A 50 -10.80 9.54 8.50
N GLU A 51 -11.26 10.29 9.49
CA GLU A 51 -11.46 9.80 10.85
C GLU A 51 -12.74 8.96 10.89
N THR A 52 -12.58 7.66 11.10
CA THR A 52 -13.69 6.70 11.22
C THR A 52 -13.62 6.00 12.56
N GLU A 53 -14.78 5.54 13.06
CA GLU A 53 -14.84 4.74 14.29
C GLU A 53 -14.01 3.44 14.18
N TYR A 54 -13.78 2.94 12.97
CA TYR A 54 -13.01 1.73 12.70
C TYR A 54 -11.58 2.04 12.25
N ARG A 55 -10.66 2.02 13.22
CA ARG A 55 -9.24 2.33 13.04
C ARG A 55 -8.55 1.51 11.92
N THR A 56 -7.84 2.24 11.05
CA THR A 56 -6.70 1.78 10.25
C THR A 56 -6.88 0.52 9.38
N GLN A 57 -7.72 0.63 8.35
CA GLN A 57 -7.90 -0.44 7.36
C GLN A 57 -6.67 -0.57 6.46
N ASN A 58 -5.89 -1.62 6.68
CA ASN A 58 -4.61 -1.78 5.99
C ASN A 58 -4.65 -2.86 4.92
N PHE A 59 -3.81 -2.71 3.90
CA PHE A 59 -3.63 -3.68 2.82
C PHE A 59 -2.17 -3.72 2.34
N TRP A 60 -1.84 -4.68 1.48
CA TRP A 60 -0.47 -4.89 1.01
C TRP A 60 -0.43 -4.80 -0.51
N ILE A 61 0.57 -4.08 -1.04
CA ILE A 61 0.88 -4.05 -2.47
C ILE A 61 2.25 -4.71 -2.68
N PRO A 62 2.34 -5.76 -3.52
CA PRO A 62 3.62 -6.37 -3.87
C PRO A 62 4.60 -5.38 -4.51
N ASN A 63 5.88 -5.50 -4.18
CA ASN A 63 6.92 -4.56 -4.65
C ASN A 63 7.04 -4.50 -6.18
N CYS A 64 6.62 -5.54 -6.91
CA CYS A 64 6.65 -5.52 -8.38
C CYS A 64 5.74 -4.43 -8.98
N TYR A 65 4.71 -4.00 -8.26
CA TYR A 65 3.79 -2.93 -8.65
C TYR A 65 4.19 -1.54 -8.13
N LEU A 66 5.28 -1.44 -7.38
CA LEU A 66 5.72 -0.22 -6.71
C LEU A 66 7.08 0.24 -7.21
N GLU A 67 7.28 1.55 -7.24
CA GLU A 67 8.60 2.17 -7.28
C GLU A 67 9.35 1.92 -5.96
N GLU A 68 10.65 2.19 -5.94
CA GLU A 68 11.50 1.90 -4.78
C GLU A 68 11.05 2.63 -3.50
N ASP A 69 10.52 3.85 -3.66
CA ASP A 69 9.98 4.70 -2.60
C ASP A 69 8.56 4.28 -2.14
N GLY A 70 7.96 3.27 -2.76
CA GLY A 70 6.60 2.81 -2.46
C GLY A 70 5.50 3.58 -3.18
N THR A 71 5.83 4.42 -4.15
CA THR A 71 4.87 4.98 -5.10
C THR A 71 4.32 3.87 -5.99
N LEU A 72 3.00 3.83 -6.22
CA LEU A 72 2.41 2.91 -7.19
C LEU A 72 2.92 3.26 -8.60
N LYS A 73 3.44 2.25 -9.32
CA LYS A 73 3.92 2.44 -10.69
C LYS A 73 2.81 2.99 -11.59
N SER A 74 3.17 3.82 -12.57
CA SER A 74 2.23 4.19 -13.63
C SER A 74 1.87 2.94 -14.46
N ASN A 75 0.64 2.89 -14.96
CA ASN A 75 0.13 1.83 -15.85
C ASN A 75 0.11 0.39 -15.28
N VAL A 76 0.03 0.20 -13.96
CA VAL A 76 -0.23 -1.11 -13.37
C VAL A 76 -1.69 -1.29 -12.98
N PHE A 77 -2.23 -2.49 -13.22
CA PHE A 77 -3.62 -2.84 -12.89
C PHE A 77 -3.65 -3.67 -11.61
N VAL A 78 -4.01 -3.03 -10.51
CA VAL A 78 -4.07 -3.65 -9.16
C VAL A 78 -5.51 -3.77 -8.64
N ASP A 79 -6.51 -3.75 -9.54
CA ASP A 79 -7.95 -3.91 -9.22
C ASP A 79 -8.21 -5.05 -8.23
N TRP A 80 -7.55 -6.20 -8.44
CA TRP A 80 -7.73 -7.40 -7.62
C TRP A 80 -7.38 -7.18 -6.14
N ILE A 81 -6.46 -6.26 -5.82
CA ILE A 81 -6.10 -5.92 -4.44
C ILE A 81 -7.29 -5.24 -3.77
N PHE A 82 -7.92 -4.28 -4.46
CA PHE A 82 -9.05 -3.52 -3.95
C PHE A 82 -10.33 -4.35 -3.91
N VAL A 83 -10.55 -5.24 -4.87
CA VAL A 83 -11.63 -6.25 -4.82
C VAL A 83 -11.49 -7.11 -3.56
N LYS A 84 -10.28 -7.59 -3.24
CA LYS A 84 -10.03 -8.33 -1.99
C LYS A 84 -10.30 -7.47 -0.75
N CYS A 85 -9.98 -6.18 -0.80
CA CYS A 85 -10.27 -5.26 0.31
C CYS A 85 -11.78 -5.11 0.55
N VAL A 86 -12.56 -4.97 -0.52
CA VAL A 86 -14.03 -4.92 -0.42
C VAL A 86 -14.59 -6.23 0.11
N LYS A 87 -14.17 -7.39 -0.43
CA LYS A 87 -14.60 -8.71 0.06
C LYS A 87 -14.28 -8.94 1.54
N ALA A 88 -13.24 -8.30 2.06
CA ALA A 88 -12.87 -8.32 3.47
C ALA A 88 -13.53 -7.19 4.31
N ASN A 89 -14.57 -6.52 3.79
CA ASN A 89 -15.27 -5.39 4.42
C ASN A 89 -14.39 -4.17 4.77
N LYS A 90 -13.16 -4.08 4.23
CA LYS A 90 -12.24 -2.98 4.56
C LYS A 90 -12.75 -1.63 4.08
N PHE A 91 -13.47 -1.58 2.96
CA PHE A 91 -14.02 -0.31 2.44
C PHE A 91 -15.09 0.24 3.39
N LYS A 92 -16.03 -0.61 3.81
CA LYS A 92 -17.04 -0.28 4.81
C LYS A 92 -16.41 0.31 6.07
N TYR A 93 -15.41 -0.38 6.63
CA TYR A 93 -14.73 0.11 7.84
C TYR A 93 -13.86 1.33 7.61
N ALA A 94 -13.33 1.53 6.39
CA ALA A 94 -12.57 2.72 6.03
C ALA A 94 -13.46 3.93 5.70
N GLY A 95 -14.79 3.81 5.78
CA GLY A 95 -15.71 4.87 5.37
C GLY A 95 -15.65 5.16 3.86
N LEU A 96 -15.33 4.16 3.05
CA LEU A 96 -15.31 4.27 1.59
C LEU A 96 -16.53 3.56 0.99
N GLU A 97 -17.16 4.26 0.04
CA GLU A 97 -18.11 3.66 -0.88
C GLU A 97 -17.40 2.77 -1.90
N ILE A 98 -18.12 1.75 -2.39
CA ILE A 98 -17.61 0.85 -3.43
C ILE A 98 -17.79 1.54 -4.79
N PRO A 99 -16.71 1.79 -5.55
CA PRO A 99 -16.80 2.38 -6.88
C PRO A 99 -17.54 1.49 -7.88
N ASP A 100 -18.27 2.08 -8.83
CA ASP A 100 -19.10 1.35 -9.80
C ASP A 100 -18.30 0.37 -10.68
N TRP A 101 -17.08 0.74 -11.05
CA TRP A 101 -16.20 -0.12 -11.84
C TRP A 101 -15.86 -1.45 -11.14
N MET A 102 -16.02 -1.52 -9.82
CA MET A 102 -15.74 -2.71 -9.01
C MET A 102 -16.98 -3.58 -8.79
N ARG A 103 -18.20 -3.04 -8.89
CA ARG A 103 -19.45 -3.75 -8.56
C ARG A 103 -19.64 -5.04 -9.36
N GLY A 104 -19.23 -5.06 -10.63
CA GLY A 104 -19.27 -6.26 -11.48
C GLY A 104 -18.17 -7.29 -11.21
N LYS A 105 -17.31 -7.06 -10.21
CA LYS A 105 -16.16 -7.92 -9.86
C LYS A 105 -16.23 -8.46 -8.42
N LEU A 106 -17.27 -8.11 -7.67
CA LEU A 106 -17.50 -8.54 -6.29
C LEU A 106 -18.09 -9.95 -6.25
#